data_AF-A0A929BUF9-F1
#
_entry.id   AF-A0A929BUF9-F1
#
_cell.length_a   1.000
_cell.length_b   1.000
_cell.length_c   1.000
_cell.angle_alpha   90.00
_cell.angle_beta   90.00
_cell.angle_gamma   90.00
#
_symmetry.space_group_name_H-M   'P 1'
#
loop_
_entity.id
_entity.type
_entity.pdbx_description
1 polymer ?
#
loop_
_entity_poly.entity_id
_entity_poly.type
_entity_poly.pdbx_seq_one_letter_code
_entity_poly.pdbx_strand_id
1 'polypeptide(L)' 'MGCYPHDCQSELTSLCIDGSLDLYLQHESPGLDNVSNWLPAPEGEFRVTLRMYQPLDEVLDGSFTLPPIRQVG' A
#
# COMPACT_ATOMS: atom_id res chain seq x y z
N MET A 1 -19.57 -12.07 -23.48
CA MET A 1 -18.32 -11.32 -23.71
C MET A 1 -18.43 -10.01 -22.95
N GLY A 2 -18.07 -10.02 -21.66
CA GLY A 2 -17.97 -8.80 -20.87
C GLY A 2 -16.49 -8.55 -20.66
N CYS A 3 -15.97 -7.46 -21.22
CA CYS A 3 -14.64 -6.98 -20.87
C CYS A 3 -14.70 -6.54 -19.41
N TYR A 4 -14.27 -7.40 -18.49
CA TYR A 4 -13.79 -6.91 -17.21
C TYR A 4 -12.57 -6.04 -17.53
N PRO A 5 -12.49 -4.79 -17.06
CA PRO A 5 -11.25 -4.05 -17.08
C PRO A 5 -10.27 -4.82 -16.19
N HIS A 6 -9.55 -5.76 -16.80
CA HIS A 6 -8.49 -6.49 -16.17
C HIS A 6 -7.36 -5.48 -15.97
N ASP A 7 -7.10 -5.17 -14.71
CA ASP A 7 -5.92 -4.46 -14.23
C ASP A 7 -5.75 -3.01 -14.69
N CYS A 8 -6.42 -2.09 -13.99
CA CYS A 8 -5.69 -0.93 -13.49
C CYS A 8 -4.84 -1.41 -12.30
N GLN A 9 -3.68 -2.03 -12.55
CA GLN A 9 -2.70 -2.17 -11.47
C GLN A 9 -2.32 -0.74 -11.07
N SER A 10 -2.68 -0.35 -9.85
CA SER A 10 -1.99 0.76 -9.18
C SER A 10 -0.56 0.27 -8.97
N GLU A 11 0.31 0.50 -9.94
CA GLU A 11 1.71 0.12 -9.84
C GLU A 11 2.39 1.04 -8.82
N LEU A 12 2.45 0.56 -7.57
CA LEU A 12 3.16 1.20 -6.46
C LEU A 12 4.67 1.10 -6.72
N THR A 13 5.21 2.08 -7.42
CA THR A 13 6.46 1.95 -8.19
C THR A 13 7.62 2.76 -7.62
N SER A 14 7.38 3.62 -6.64
CA SER A 14 8.42 4.51 -6.10
C SER A 14 8.96 3.99 -4.76
N LEU A 15 10.19 3.48 -4.76
CA LEU A 15 10.88 3.07 -3.54
C LEU A 15 11.69 4.23 -2.95
N CYS A 16 11.80 4.25 -1.63
CA CYS A 16 12.71 5.12 -0.88
C CYS A 16 14.17 4.70 -1.10
N ILE A 17 15.14 5.57 -0.77
CA ILE A 17 16.57 5.31 -0.99
C ILE A 17 17.09 4.09 -0.21
N ASP A 18 16.44 3.76 0.90
CA ASP A 18 16.72 2.59 1.73
C ASP A 18 16.03 1.31 1.23
N GLY A 19 15.33 1.36 0.09
CA GLY A 19 14.60 0.25 -0.50
C GLY A 19 13.22 0.00 0.12
N SER A 20 12.77 0.84 1.06
CA SER A 20 11.42 0.75 1.62
C SER A 20 10.37 1.32 0.66
N LEU A 21 9.10 1.00 0.93
CA LEU A 21 7.93 1.54 0.22
C LEU A 21 7.03 2.25 1.23
N ASP A 22 6.90 3.56 1.07
CA ASP A 22 5.93 4.36 1.83
C ASP A 22 4.60 4.43 1.06
N LEU A 23 3.48 4.15 1.75
CA LEU A 23 2.13 4.20 1.18
C LEU A 23 1.30 5.30 1.85
N TYR A 24 0.65 6.11 1.02
CA TYR A 24 -0.30 7.14 1.47
C TYR A 24 -1.73 6.63 1.32
N LEU A 25 -2.50 6.64 2.41
CA LEU A 25 -3.90 6.22 2.44
C LEU A 25 -4.77 7.43 2.76
N GLN A 26 -5.50 7.95 1.78
CA GLN A 26 -6.38 9.11 1.98
C GLN A 26 -7.52 9.13 0.96
N HIS A 27 -8.59 9.87 1.26
CA HIS A 27 -9.78 9.97 0.42
C HIS A 27 -9.52 10.75 -0.87
N GLU A 28 -8.97 11.96 -0.74
CA GLU A 28 -8.69 12.82 -1.88
C GLU A 28 -7.35 12.46 -2.53
N SER A 29 -7.23 12.64 -3.85
CA SER A 29 -5.96 12.43 -4.52
C SER A 29 -4.94 13.52 -4.10
N PRO A 30 -3.68 13.16 -3.77
CA PRO A 30 -2.67 14.12 -3.33
C PRO A 30 -2.07 14.96 -4.48
N GLY A 31 -2.66 14.92 -5.67
CA GLY A 31 -2.12 15.56 -6.88
C GLY A 31 -1.16 14.65 -7.68
N LEU A 32 -0.74 15.13 -8.85
CA LEU A 32 0.05 14.36 -9.82
C LEU A 32 1.40 13.89 -9.28
N ASP A 33 2.01 14.66 -8.37
CA ASP A 33 3.38 14.42 -7.90
C ASP A 33 3.49 13.28 -6.86
N ASN A 34 2.37 12.91 -6.21
CA ASN A 34 2.35 11.91 -5.13
C ASN A 34 1.40 10.73 -5.42
N VAL A 35 0.93 10.58 -6.66
CA VAL A 35 0.00 9.52 -7.05
C VAL A 35 0.64 8.13 -7.01
N SER A 36 1.95 8.04 -7.20
CA SER A 36 2.69 6.78 -7.40
C SER A 36 2.54 5.78 -6.25
N ASN A 37 2.40 6.28 -5.03
CA ASN A 37 2.32 5.47 -3.82
C ASN A 37 1.06 5.77 -2.99
N TRP A 38 0.05 6.37 -3.62
CA TRP A 38 -1.22 6.69 -2.97
C TRP A 38 -2.28 5.64 -3.29
N LEU A 39 -3.03 5.24 -2.26
CA LEU A 39 -4.21 4.41 -2.41
C LEU A 39 -5.43 5.15 -1.86
N PRO A 40 -6.56 5.15 -2.60
CA PRO A 40 -7.79 5.75 -2.11
C PRO A 40 -8.32 4.98 -0.90
N ALA A 41 -8.63 5.72 0.17
CA ALA A 41 -9.25 5.21 1.38
C ALA A 41 -10.59 5.94 1.65
N PRO A 42 -11.58 5.32 2.29
CA PRO A 42 -12.80 6.00 2.68
C PRO A 42 -12.55 7.01 3.82
N GLU A 43 -13.41 8.02 3.96
CA GLU A 43 -13.39 8.93 5.12
C GLU A 43 -13.80 8.24 6.43
N GLY A 44 -14.52 7.11 6.34
CA GLY A 44 -14.95 6.31 7.47
C GLY A 44 -13.93 5.26 7.91
N GLU A 45 -14.34 4.39 8.83
CA GLU A 45 -13.49 3.30 9.30
C GLU A 45 -13.10 2.35 8.16
N PHE A 46 -11.81 1.98 8.13
CA PHE A 46 -11.30 0.96 7.22
C PHE A 46 -10.24 0.11 7.92
N ARG A 47 -9.90 -1.01 7.28
CA ARG A 47 -8.84 -1.92 7.72
C ARG A 47 -7.87 -2.13 6.57
N VAL A 48 -6.59 -2.17 6.90
CA VAL A 48 -5.52 -2.52 5.97
C VAL A 48 -5.19 -3.99 6.16
N THR A 49 -5.11 -4.73 5.06
CA THR A 49 -4.69 -6.14 5.05
C THR A 49 -3.46 -6.28 4.18
N LEU A 50 -2.34 -6.70 4.78
CA LEU A 50 -1.14 -7.05 4.03
C LEU A 50 -1.22 -8.50 3.58
N ARG A 51 -0.94 -8.77 2.30
CA ARG A 51 -0.78 -10.12 1.75
C ARG A 51 0.67 -10.34 1.39
N MET A 52 1.27 -11.39 1.96
CA MET A 52 2.64 -11.81 1.68
C MET A 52 2.60 -13.13 0.92
N TYR A 53 3.29 -13.19 -0.20
CA TYR A 53 3.39 -14.38 -1.04
C TYR A 53 4.77 -14.99 -0.84
N GLN A 54 4.80 -16.22 -0.32
CA GLN A 54 6.05 -16.90 0.05
C GLN A 54 6.89 -16.06 1.02
N PRO A 55 6.34 -15.73 2.21
CA PRO A 55 7.08 -14.98 3.20
C PRO A 55 8.31 -15.76 3.66
N LEU A 56 9.34 -15.03 4.07
CA LEU A 56 10.52 -15.61 4.71
C LEU A 56 10.19 -16.11 6.13
N ASP A 57 11.06 -16.95 6.69
CA ASP A 57 10.85 -17.58 7.99
C ASP A 57 10.66 -16.56 9.12
N GLU A 58 11.31 -15.40 9.04
CA GLU A 58 11.20 -14.32 10.05
C GLU A 58 9.77 -13.77 10.18
N VAL A 59 8.99 -13.84 9.11
CA VAL A 59 7.58 -13.48 9.13
C VAL A 59 6.74 -14.60 9.75
N LEU A 60 7.09 -15.85 9.47
CA LEU A 60 6.36 -17.03 9.94
C LEU A 60 6.59 -17.29 11.44
N ASP A 61 7.79 -17.01 11.94
CA ASP A 61 8.15 -17.14 13.35
C ASP A 61 7.79 -15.90 14.19
N GLY A 62 7.37 -14.81 13.53
CA GLY A 62 6.91 -13.57 14.16
C GLY A 62 8.02 -12.63 14.63
N SER A 63 9.28 -12.89 14.28
CA SER A 63 10.41 -11.98 14.58
C SER A 63 10.40 -10.71 13.73
N PHE A 64 9.81 -10.77 12.53
CA PHE A 64 9.59 -9.60 11.68
C PHE A 64 8.36 -8.82 12.13
N THR A 65 8.57 -7.55 12.51
CA THR A 65 7.49 -6.64 12.90
C THR A 65 7.15 -5.68 11.77
N LEU A 66 5.88 -5.69 11.34
CA LEU A 66 5.38 -4.72 10.38
C LEU A 66 5.40 -3.30 10.94
N PRO A 67 5.86 -2.29 10.17
CA PRO A 67 5.77 -0.90 10.58
C PRO A 67 4.31 -0.50 10.87
N PRO A 68 4.06 0.29 11.92
CA PRO A 68 2.72 0.76 12.21
C PRO A 68 2.27 1.78 11.15
N ILE A 69 0.97 1.79 10.87
CA ILE A 69 0.32 2.87 10.12
C ILE A 69 0.35 4.14 11.00
N ARG A 70 0.78 5.25 10.42
CA ARG A 70 0.88 6.54 11.11
C ARG A 70 -0.09 7.52 10.47
N GLN A 71 -0.79 8.28 11.29
CA GLN A 71 -1.56 9.42 10.82
C GLN A 71 -0.58 10.53 10.43
N VAL A 72 -0.69 11.00 9.19
CA VAL A 72 0.08 12.14 8.67
C VAL A 72 -0.89 13.32 8.56
N GLY A 73 -0.50 14.46 9.12
CA GLY A 73 -1.32 15.68 9.17
C GLY A 73 -0.92 16.68 8.10
#